data_AF-A0A182UMR4-F1
#
_entry.id   AF-A0A182UMR4-F1
#
_cell.length_a   1.000
_cell.length_b   1.000
_cell.length_c   1.000
_cell.angle_alpha   90.00
_cell.angle_beta   90.00
_cell.angle_gamma   90.00
#
_symmetry.space_group_name_H-M   'P 1'
#
loop_
_entity.id
_entity.type
_entity.pdbx_description
1 polymer ?
#
loop_
_entity_poly.entity_id
_entity_poly.type
_entity_poly.pdbx_seq_one_letter_code
_entity_poly.pdbx_strand_id
1 'polypeptide(L)'
;MMKKDTIYWRCIQFRAFRCPARHRQNRATGLLELVHSEHNHEQIQTRHPDAKNVSFIRSKRGAMQLHVNGYFYTKDKTRNNITFWSCTQARVYCCAARASSVSTMLSGSDNLSKLTNVHHSWKPQSSDNLWLMEIRRTA
;
A
#
# COMPACT_ATOMS: atom_id res chain seq x y z
N MET A 1 10.43 -26.72 32.88
CA MET A 1 11.20 -26.20 31.73
C MET A 1 10.41 -25.06 31.10
N MET A 2 10.72 -23.80 31.44
CA MET A 2 9.98 -22.64 30.95
C MET A 2 10.17 -22.49 29.43
N LYS A 3 9.07 -22.38 28.68
CA LYS A 3 9.13 -22.00 27.25
C LYS A 3 9.80 -20.64 27.18
N LYS A 4 10.91 -20.53 26.44
CA LYS A 4 11.65 -19.27 26.26
C LYS A 4 10.67 -18.20 25.76
N ASP A 5 10.35 -17.25 26.63
CA ASP A 5 9.34 -16.23 26.37
C ASP A 5 9.96 -15.11 25.52
N THR A 6 10.15 -15.40 24.24
CA THR A 6 10.92 -14.57 23.31
C THR A 6 10.05 -14.12 22.14
N ILE A 7 10.04 -12.81 21.88
CA ILE A 7 9.43 -12.21 20.69
C ILE A 7 10.50 -12.06 19.61
N TYR A 8 10.20 -12.52 18.41
CA TYR A 8 11.10 -12.33 17.26
C TYR A 8 10.62 -11.16 16.40
N TRP A 9 11.51 -10.21 16.19
CA TRP A 9 11.30 -9.04 15.36
C TRP A 9 12.09 -9.18 14.06
N ARG A 10 11.51 -8.67 12.97
CA ARG A 10 12.16 -8.63 11.65
C ARG A 10 12.08 -7.22 11.08
N CYS A 11 13.02 -6.89 10.20
CA CYS A 11 12.98 -5.65 9.45
C CYS A 11 11.60 -5.44 8.81
N ILE A 12 11.07 -4.23 8.95
CA ILE A 12 9.76 -3.87 8.39
C ILE A 12 9.71 -3.95 6.86
N GLN A 13 10.87 -3.82 6.21
CA GLN A 13 11.01 -3.95 4.78
C GLN A 13 11.34 -5.39 4.33
N PHE A 14 11.26 -6.38 5.23
CA PHE A 14 11.46 -7.79 4.90
C PHE A 14 10.60 -8.27 3.73
N ARG A 15 9.34 -7.83 3.65
CA ARG A 15 8.46 -8.25 2.54
C ARG A 15 8.92 -7.70 1.19
N ALA A 16 9.52 -6.51 1.17
CA ALA A 16 9.97 -5.86 -0.05
C ALA A 16 11.36 -6.34 -0.50
N PHE A 17 12.34 -6.36 0.42
CA PHE A 17 13.74 -6.63 0.08
C PHE A 17 14.26 -7.97 0.60
N ARG A 18 13.39 -8.79 1.21
CA ARG A 18 13.78 -10.02 1.92
C ARG A 18 14.88 -9.78 2.96
N CYS A 19 14.88 -8.59 3.55
CA CYS A 19 15.91 -8.12 4.47
C CYS A 19 16.24 -9.13 5.58
N PRO A 20 17.53 -9.48 5.77
CA PRO A 20 17.92 -10.49 6.73
C PRO A 20 17.90 -9.99 8.18
N ALA A 21 17.84 -8.67 8.43
CA ALA A 21 17.90 -8.12 9.78
C ALA A 21 16.83 -8.66 10.75
N ARG A 22 17.26 -9.07 11.95
CA ARG A 22 16.45 -9.70 13.00
C ARG A 22 16.87 -9.21 14.39
N HIS A 23 15.88 -9.12 15.27
CA HIS A 23 16.08 -8.91 16.70
C HIS A 23 15.21 -9.90 17.47
N ARG A 24 15.61 -10.22 18.69
CA ARG A 24 14.82 -11.03 19.62
C ARG A 24 14.65 -10.26 20.92
N GLN A 25 13.46 -10.30 21.50
CA GLN A 25 13.17 -9.60 22.74
C GLN A 25 12.72 -10.60 23.80
N ASN A 26 13.28 -10.50 24.99
CA ASN A 26 12.80 -11.26 26.14
C ASN A 26 11.53 -10.56 26.69
N ARG A 27 10.41 -11.29 26.79
CA ARG A 27 9.15 -10.73 27.28
C ARG A 27 9.17 -10.39 28.76
N ALA A 28 9.88 -11.17 29.57
CA ALA A 28 9.91 -10.97 31.02
C ALA A 28 10.74 -9.74 31.42
N THR A 29 11.86 -9.51 30.73
CA THR A 29 12.76 -8.39 31.04
C THR A 29 12.59 -7.19 30.10
N GLY A 30 11.92 -7.38 28.96
CA GLY A 30 11.81 -6.38 27.90
C GLY A 30 13.10 -6.18 27.09
N LEU A 31 14.20 -6.85 27.46
CA LEU A 31 15.51 -6.66 26.84
C LEU A 31 15.48 -7.07 25.36
N LEU A 32 15.94 -6.16 24.50
CA LEU A 32 16.07 -6.38 23.07
C LEU A 32 17.50 -6.81 22.74
N GLU A 33 17.64 -8.00 22.18
CA GLU A 33 18.90 -8.57 21.74
C GLU A 33 18.97 -8.54 20.21
N LEU A 34 20.05 -7.97 19.69
CA LEU A 34 20.36 -7.98 18.28
C LEU A 34 20.71 -9.40 17.83
N VAL A 35 20.07 -9.89 16.76
CA VAL A 35 20.36 -11.22 16.18
C VAL A 35 21.13 -11.08 14.88
N HIS A 36 20.66 -10.20 14.00
CA HIS A 36 21.31 -9.90 12.73
C HIS A 36 21.09 -8.42 12.42
N SER A 37 22.16 -7.64 12.38
CA SER A 37 22.12 -6.19 12.14
C SER A 37 22.17 -5.80 10.67
N GLU A 38 22.72 -6.65 9.81
CA GLU A 38 22.97 -6.24 8.44
C GLU A 38 21.67 -6.09 7.65
N HIS A 39 21.58 -4.95 6.96
CA HIS A 39 20.50 -4.63 6.05
C HIS A 39 21.04 -4.69 4.62
N ASN A 40 20.30 -5.36 3.74
CA ASN A 40 20.62 -5.47 2.31
C ASN A 40 19.93 -4.37 1.47
N HIS A 41 19.51 -3.29 2.11
CA HIS A 41 18.79 -2.20 1.48
C HIS A 41 19.11 -0.90 2.21
N GLU A 42 19.00 0.22 1.51
CA GLU A 42 19.03 1.53 2.13
C GLU A 42 17.78 1.76 2.99
N GLN A 43 17.93 2.55 4.05
CA GLN A 43 16.81 2.90 4.91
C GLN A 43 15.83 3.79 4.15
N ILE A 44 14.67 3.24 3.77
CA ILE A 44 13.61 4.05 3.17
C ILE A 44 13.01 4.92 4.29
N GLN A 45 13.43 6.18 4.34
CA GLN A 45 12.99 7.15 5.35
C GLN A 45 11.52 7.54 5.17
N THR A 46 11.00 7.47 3.94
CA THR A 46 9.63 7.86 3.59
C THR A 46 8.85 6.68 3.00
N ARG A 47 7.90 6.13 3.76
CA ARG A 47 6.91 5.18 3.18
C ARG A 47 5.90 5.88 2.26
N HIS A 48 5.91 7.21 2.24
CA HIS A 48 5.08 8.06 1.40
C HIS A 48 5.96 9.15 0.82
N PRO A 49 6.55 8.93 -0.37
CA PRO A 49 7.52 9.87 -0.94
C PRO A 49 6.94 11.22 -1.31
N ASP A 50 5.63 11.35 -1.55
CA ASP A 50 5.08 12.60 -2.07
C ASP A 50 3.78 12.99 -1.36
N ALA A 51 3.55 14.30 -1.28
CA ALA A 51 2.23 14.87 -1.06
C ALA A 51 1.27 14.22 -2.07
N LYS A 52 0.51 13.22 -1.60
CA LYS A 52 -0.37 12.42 -2.45
C LYS A 52 -1.34 13.39 -3.12
N ASN A 53 -1.29 13.50 -4.45
CA ASN A 53 -2.35 14.17 -5.18
C ASN A 53 -3.57 13.26 -5.09
N VAL A 54 -4.41 13.51 -4.09
CA VAL A 54 -5.61 12.72 -3.80
C VAL A 54 -6.83 13.56 -4.13
N SER A 55 -7.67 13.04 -5.01
CA SER A 55 -8.98 13.62 -5.32
C SER A 55 -10.04 12.54 -5.43
N PHE A 56 -11.29 12.93 -5.12
CA PHE A 56 -12.46 12.12 -5.40
C PHE A 56 -13.10 12.60 -6.70
N ILE A 57 -13.29 11.68 -7.63
CA ILE A 57 -13.84 11.98 -8.95
C ILE A 57 -15.07 11.09 -9.15
N ARG A 58 -16.16 11.66 -9.68
CA ARG A 58 -17.29 10.86 -10.15
C ARG A 58 -17.01 10.36 -11.56
N SER A 59 -17.09 9.07 -11.77
CA SER A 59 -17.05 8.47 -13.11
C SER A 59 -18.23 8.97 -13.96
N LYS A 60 -18.15 8.80 -15.28
CA LYS A 60 -19.24 9.12 -16.22
C LYS A 60 -20.56 8.39 -15.90
N ARG A 61 -20.49 7.26 -15.17
CA ARG A 61 -21.65 6.47 -14.73
C ARG A 61 -22.09 6.81 -13.30
N GLY A 62 -21.57 7.89 -12.72
CA GLY A 62 -21.93 8.38 -11.38
C GLY A 62 -21.21 7.71 -10.21
N ALA A 63 -20.49 6.61 -10.42
CA ALA A 63 -19.75 5.94 -9.35
C ALA A 63 -18.55 6.77 -8.87
N MET A 64 -18.34 6.84 -7.55
CA MET A 64 -17.20 7.52 -6.94
C MET A 64 -15.90 6.75 -7.17
N GLN A 65 -14.86 7.45 -7.59
CA GLN A 65 -13.51 6.95 -7.78
C GLN A 65 -12.53 7.77 -6.96
N LEU A 66 -11.49 7.08 -6.47
CA LEU A 66 -10.36 7.70 -5.80
C LEU A 66 -9.25 7.85 -6.84
N HIS A 67 -8.76 9.07 -7.03
CA HIS A 67 -7.64 9.38 -7.90
C HIS A 67 -6.42 9.68 -7.04
N VAL A 68 -5.34 8.89 -7.22
CA VAL A 68 -4.10 9.00 -6.45
C VAL A 68 -2.93 8.98 -7.41
N ASN A 69 -2.19 10.08 -7.49
CA ASN A 69 -0.94 10.18 -8.26
C ASN A 69 -1.09 9.65 -9.71
N GLY A 70 -2.17 10.01 -10.41
CA GLY A 70 -2.44 9.58 -11.79
C GLY A 70 -3.15 8.24 -11.94
N TYR A 71 -3.36 7.49 -10.85
CA TYR A 71 -4.04 6.19 -10.87
C TYR A 71 -5.46 6.28 -10.33
N PHE A 72 -6.40 5.63 -11.02
CA PHE A 72 -7.80 5.57 -10.62
C PHE A 72 -8.11 4.27 -9.87
N TYR A 73 -8.81 4.41 -8.75
CA TYR A 73 -9.28 3.32 -7.93
C TYR A 73 -10.80 3.34 -7.81
N THR A 74 -11.41 2.17 -7.85
CA THR A 74 -12.83 1.94 -7.58
C THR A 74 -13.02 1.50 -6.14
N LYS A 75 -14.17 1.85 -5.55
CA LYS A 75 -14.55 1.38 -4.22
C LYS A 75 -14.67 -0.15 -4.22
N ASP A 76 -13.98 -0.80 -3.29
CA ASP A 76 -14.07 -2.24 -3.05
C ASP A 76 -15.07 -2.51 -1.92
N LYS A 77 -14.73 -2.09 -0.69
CA LYS A 77 -15.56 -2.30 0.50
C LYS A 77 -15.36 -1.21 1.53
N THR A 78 -16.31 -1.06 2.43
CA THR A 78 -16.20 -0.15 3.58
C THR A 78 -16.31 -0.95 4.88
N ARG A 79 -15.42 -0.68 5.85
CA ARG A 79 -15.43 -1.28 7.18
C ARG A 79 -14.89 -0.28 8.20
N ASN A 80 -15.56 -0.13 9.34
CA ASN A 80 -15.11 0.68 10.49
C ASN A 80 -14.62 2.07 10.06
N ASN A 81 -15.42 2.80 9.28
CA ASN A 81 -15.10 4.14 8.72
C ASN A 81 -13.93 4.17 7.71
N ILE A 82 -13.35 3.02 7.37
CA ILE A 82 -12.33 2.89 6.34
C ILE A 82 -12.98 2.42 5.05
N THR A 83 -12.80 3.16 3.97
CA THR A 83 -13.13 2.71 2.63
C THR A 83 -11.87 2.15 1.97
N PHE A 84 -11.96 0.91 1.50
CA PHE A 84 -10.94 0.23 0.74
C PHE A 84 -11.21 0.40 -0.74
N TRP A 85 -10.13 0.63 -1.49
CA TRP A 85 -10.15 0.94 -2.90
C TRP A 85 -9.24 -0.03 -3.65
N SER A 86 -9.70 -0.49 -4.81
CA SER A 86 -8.96 -1.35 -5.74
C SER A 86 -8.66 -0.58 -7.01
N CYS A 87 -7.48 -0.79 -7.61
CA CYS A 87 -7.15 -0.15 -8.87
C CYS A 87 -8.17 -0.54 -9.96
N THR A 88 -8.59 0.41 -10.79
CA THR A 88 -9.47 0.17 -11.95
C THR A 88 -8.92 -0.89 -12.90
N GLN A 89 -7.60 -0.98 -12.98
CA GLN A 89 -6.87 -1.97 -13.78
C GLN A 89 -6.76 -3.36 -13.11
N ALA A 90 -7.32 -3.56 -11.91
CA ALA A 90 -7.22 -4.83 -11.19
C ALA A 90 -7.81 -6.02 -11.97
N ARG A 91 -8.89 -5.80 -12.73
CA ARG A 91 -9.53 -6.86 -13.53
C ARG A 91 -8.81 -7.13 -14.86
N VAL A 92 -8.28 -6.09 -15.50
CA VAL A 92 -7.70 -6.20 -16.84
C VAL A 92 -6.24 -6.66 -16.77
N TYR A 93 -5.46 -6.11 -15.84
CA TYR A 93 -4.02 -6.36 -15.72
C TYR A 93 -3.63 -7.11 -14.44
N CYS A 94 -4.61 -7.73 -13.76
CA CYS A 94 -4.40 -8.39 -12.46
C CYS A 94 -3.68 -7.49 -11.43
N CYS A 95 -3.87 -6.17 -11.55
CA CYS A 95 -3.17 -5.20 -10.73
C CYS A 95 -3.53 -5.38 -9.25
N ALA A 96 -2.51 -5.68 -8.42
CA ALA A 96 -2.67 -5.89 -6.98
C ALA A 96 -2.70 -4.58 -6.18
N ALA A 97 -2.76 -3.43 -6.85
CA ALA A 97 -2.70 -2.13 -6.21
C ALA A 97 -3.96 -1.85 -5.38
N ARG A 98 -3.74 -1.37 -4.14
CA ARG A 98 -4.79 -1.10 -3.15
C ARG A 98 -4.58 0.24 -2.49
N ALA A 99 -5.68 0.86 -2.09
CA ALA A 99 -5.67 2.05 -1.27
C ALA A 99 -6.74 2.03 -0.17
N SER A 100 -6.56 2.82 0.88
CA SER A 100 -7.55 2.95 1.97
C SER A 100 -7.68 4.40 2.43
N SER A 101 -8.93 4.88 2.54
CA SER A 101 -9.25 6.21 3.05
C SER A 101 -10.11 6.12 4.30
N VAL A 102 -9.90 7.01 5.28
CA VAL A 102 -10.66 7.06 6.54
C VAL A 102 -11.64 8.22 6.51
N SER A 103 -12.94 7.94 6.56
CA SER A 103 -13.98 8.97 6.70
C SER A 103 -14.00 9.45 8.15
N THR A 104 -13.66 10.71 8.38
CA THR A 104 -13.82 11.35 9.70
C THR A 104 -15.04 12.26 9.59
N MET A 105 -16.12 11.93 10.31
CA MET A 105 -17.25 12.85 10.47
C MET A 105 -16.82 14.00 11.40
N LEU A 106 -16.09 14.97 10.87
CA LEU A 106 -15.90 16.25 11.52
C LEU A 106 -16.73 17.27 10.73
N SER A 107 -17.89 17.59 11.28
CA SER A 107 -18.70 18.79 11.00
C SER A 107 -18.79 19.23 9.52
N GLY A 108 -19.85 18.77 8.83
CA GLY A 108 -20.57 19.55 7.83
C GLY A 108 -19.86 19.93 6.52
N SER A 109 -18.65 19.45 6.26
CA SER A 109 -18.02 19.58 4.94
C SER A 109 -17.32 18.26 4.59
N ASP A 110 -17.58 17.77 3.38
CA ASP A 110 -16.97 16.56 2.81
C ASP A 110 -15.45 16.76 2.66
N ASN A 111 -14.73 16.66 3.77
CA ASN A 111 -13.29 16.85 3.79
C ASN A 111 -12.55 15.52 3.67
N LEU A 112 -11.58 15.57 2.76
CA LEU A 112 -10.68 14.53 2.33
C LEU A 112 -10.30 13.54 3.44
N SER A 113 -10.77 12.31 3.24
CA SER A 113 -10.46 11.17 4.09
C SER A 113 -8.96 10.83 4.01
N LYS A 114 -8.26 10.86 5.15
CA LYS A 114 -6.82 10.57 5.23
C LYS A 114 -6.50 9.24 4.54
N LEU A 115 -5.60 9.28 3.56
CA LEU A 115 -5.21 8.10 2.79
C LEU A 115 -4.09 7.35 3.50
N THR A 116 -4.42 6.21 4.11
CA THR A 116 -3.54 5.50 5.06
C THR A 116 -2.62 4.47 4.42
N ASN A 117 -2.99 3.89 3.28
CA ASN A 117 -2.14 2.98 2.53
C ASN A 117 -2.38 3.20 1.04
N VAL A 118 -1.30 3.26 0.25
CA VAL A 118 -1.33 3.26 -1.21
C VAL A 118 -0.20 2.37 -1.65
N HIS A 119 -0.51 1.37 -2.47
CA HIS A 119 0.51 0.51 -3.04
C HIS A 119 0.15 0.27 -4.49
N HIS A 120 1.09 0.55 -5.40
CA HIS A 120 1.02 0.12 -6.79
C HIS A 120 2.29 -0.66 -7.07
N SER A 121 2.23 -1.99 -6.89
CA SER A 121 3.33 -2.86 -7.31
C SER A 121 3.28 -2.95 -8.84
N TRP A 122 3.91 -2.00 -9.51
CA TRP A 122 4.43 -2.24 -10.86
C TRP A 122 5.71 -3.05 -10.70
N LYS A 123 5.79 -4.22 -11.33
CA LYS A 123 7.11 -4.70 -11.76
C LYS A 123 7.61 -3.70 -12.80
N PRO A 124 8.89 -3.30 -12.78
CA PRO A 124 9.41 -2.50 -13.87
C PRO A 124 9.29 -3.34 -15.14
N GLN A 125 8.61 -2.83 -16.17
CA GLN A 125 9.17 -3.03 -17.50
C GLN A 125 10.41 -2.13 -17.51
N SER A 126 11.55 -2.68 -17.09
CA SER A 126 12.82 -2.13 -17.54
C SER A 126 12.78 -2.20 -19.06
N SER A 127 13.00 -1.03 -19.67
CA SER A 127 13.49 -0.82 -21.04
C SER A 127 13.60 -2.09 -21.88
N ASP A 128 12.68 -2.22 -22.82
CA ASP A 128 12.83 -2.86 -24.13
C ASP A 128 11.59 -3.68 -24.50
N ASN A 129 11.10 -3.39 -25.72
CA ASN A 129 10.05 -4.08 -26.47
C ASN A 129 8.65 -3.44 -26.44
N LEU A 130 8.51 -2.43 -27.32
CA LEU A 130 7.54 -2.43 -28.41
C LEU A 130 6.54 -3.61 -28.41
N TRP A 131 5.29 -3.38 -28.03
CA TRP A 131 4.12 -3.89 -28.75
C TRP A 131 2.93 -2.96 -28.47
N LEU A 132 2.56 -2.24 -29.52
CA LEU A 132 1.23 -1.69 -29.73
C LEU A 132 0.18 -2.77 -29.43
N MET A 133 -0.78 -2.47 -28.57
CA MET A 133 -2.12 -3.03 -28.71
C MET A 133 -3.12 -1.87 -28.78
N GLU A 134 -3.24 -1.33 -29.99
CA GLU A 134 -4.56 -0.96 -30.51
C GLU A 134 -5.46 -2.19 -30.38
N ILE A 135 -6.52 -2.11 -29.57
CA ILE A 135 -7.73 -2.89 -29.85
C ILE A 135 -8.92 -1.94 -29.83
N ARG A 136 -9.55 -1.92 -30.99
CA ARG A 136 -10.56 -1.02 -31.51
C ARG A 136 -11.88 -1.17 -30.75
N ARG A 137 -12.68 -0.08 -30.79
CA ARG A 137 -14.13 -0.18 -30.67
C ARG A 137 -14.63 -1.18 -31.73
N THR A 138 -15.52 -2.07 -31.33
CA THR A 138 -16.51 -2.64 -32.24
C THR A 138 -17.87 -2.49 -31.61
N ALA A 139 -18.82 -2.09 -32.46
CA ALA A 139 -20.24 -1.91 -32.21
C ALA A 139 -20.91 -3.23 -31.78
#